data_AF-A0AAD4LIU3-F1
#
_entry.id   AF-A0AAD4LIU3-F1
#
_cell.length_a   1.000
_cell.length_b   1.000
_cell.length_c   1.000
_cell.angle_alpha   90.00
_cell.angle_beta   90.00
_cell.angle_gamma   90.00
#
_symmetry.space_group_name_H-M   'P 1'
#
loop_
_entity.id
_entity.type
_entity.pdbx_description
1 polymer ?
#
loop_
_entity_poly.entity_id
_entity_poly.type
_entity_poly.pdbx_seq_one_letter_code
_entity_poly.pdbx_strand_id
1 'polypeptide(L)'
;MTNAFDNADQPKLLLDAYSGLNHWAVRHTYHRITFGSTTKSFGDQTHYKKVQIPADDSNVLLNNGLSFKLYDRKTKSWAARPFLGSTITNFCTPPIPASSPYSKIHSFVCGTRHTSNEVISGQADCPPELTPHEYLAFAGLRSGPRLQWLDIVRELPLPSLSFCRDEVHTLITQAAWHLGPLSDGVREWHTDLGISSFGWTLLHELEGLLGRIEANWLEEVTIRTIALITSRLLSSTGDPNIRQRAYELLQWAWSVC
;
A
#
# COMPACT_ATOMS: atom_id res chain seq x y z
N MET A 1 47.90 8.36 6.38
CA MET A 1 47.23 9.66 6.27
C MET A 1 45.76 9.45 6.60
N THR A 2 45.35 10.00 7.73
CA THR A 2 44.03 9.89 8.35
C THR A 2 43.01 10.67 7.53
N ASN A 3 42.18 9.98 6.75
CA ASN A 3 41.01 10.59 6.13
C ASN A 3 40.00 10.93 7.23
N ALA A 4 39.87 12.22 7.52
CA ALA A 4 38.76 12.78 8.26
C ALA A 4 37.48 12.53 7.47
N PHE A 5 36.84 11.39 7.69
CA PHE A 5 35.45 11.19 7.30
C PHE A 5 34.59 12.13 8.16
N ASP A 6 33.89 13.03 7.49
CA ASP A 6 33.05 14.05 8.08
C ASP A 6 32.16 13.52 9.22
N ASN A 7 32.15 14.26 10.33
CA ASN A 7 31.24 14.12 11.47
C ASN A 7 29.75 14.39 11.12
N ALA A 8 29.44 14.47 9.83
CA ALA A 8 28.11 14.76 9.28
C ALA A 8 27.23 13.51 9.20
N ASP A 9 27.81 12.31 9.12
CA ASP A 9 27.06 11.08 8.83
C ASP A 9 26.64 10.27 10.09
N GLN A 10 26.98 10.76 11.28
CA GLN A 10 26.57 10.16 12.55
C GLN A 10 25.44 10.93 13.23
N PRO A 11 24.55 10.24 13.97
CA PRO A 11 23.51 10.90 14.75
C PRO A 11 24.12 11.82 15.80
N LYS A 12 23.55 13.01 15.95
CA LYS A 12 23.94 13.95 17.03
C LYS A 12 23.54 13.44 18.40
N LEU A 13 22.49 12.61 18.46
CA LEU A 13 21.97 12.00 19.67
C LEU A 13 21.31 10.67 19.32
N LEU A 14 21.49 9.65 20.16
CA LEU A 14 20.71 8.41 20.09
C LEU A 14 19.54 8.48 21.07
N LEU A 15 18.40 7.91 20.72
CA LEU A 15 17.18 7.97 21.55
C LEU A 15 17.39 7.42 22.97
N ASP A 16 18.17 6.35 23.11
CA ASP A 16 18.51 5.74 24.40
C ASP A 16 19.53 6.54 25.23
N ALA A 17 20.12 7.58 24.64
CA ALA A 17 21.00 8.53 25.29
C ALA A 17 20.33 9.89 25.54
N TYR A 18 19.11 10.10 25.01
CA TYR A 18 18.36 11.34 25.23
C TYR A 18 17.88 11.41 26.68
N SER A 19 18.30 12.44 27.43
CA SER A 19 17.99 12.56 28.86
C SER A 19 16.49 12.54 29.14
N GLY A 20 15.69 13.13 28.26
CA GLY A 20 14.24 13.19 28.38
C GLY A 20 13.54 11.84 28.24
N LEU A 21 14.16 10.83 27.61
CA LEU A 21 13.51 9.53 27.34
C LEU A 21 14.32 8.31 27.79
N ASN A 22 15.57 8.49 28.23
CA ASN A 22 16.50 7.39 28.51
C ASN A 22 16.01 6.41 29.58
N HIS A 23 15.20 6.86 30.54
CA HIS A 23 14.73 6.02 31.64
C HIS A 23 13.63 5.04 31.21
N TRP A 24 12.94 5.30 30.10
CA TRP A 24 12.04 4.35 29.46
C TRP A 24 12.75 3.49 28.41
N ALA A 25 14.03 3.76 28.12
CA ALA A 25 14.74 3.03 27.08
C ALA A 25 15.12 1.62 27.57
N VAL A 26 14.44 0.61 27.02
CA VAL A 26 14.82 -0.78 27.22
C VAL A 26 15.93 -1.14 26.23
N ARG A 27 17.12 -1.45 26.74
CA ARG A 27 18.27 -1.84 25.93
C ARG A 27 18.26 -3.33 25.67
N HIS A 28 17.83 -3.72 24.49
CA HIS A 28 17.95 -5.09 24.02
C HIS A 28 19.24 -5.26 23.21
N THR A 29 20.06 -6.24 23.58
CA THR A 29 21.36 -6.54 22.95
C THR A 29 21.26 -6.97 21.49
N TYR A 30 20.07 -7.36 21.03
CA TYR A 30 19.80 -7.80 19.67
C TYR A 30 19.26 -6.70 18.74
N HIS A 31 19.06 -5.46 19.23
CA HIS A 31 18.51 -4.37 18.43
C HIS A 31 19.61 -3.70 17.60
N ARG A 32 19.81 -4.20 16.37
CA ARG A 32 20.72 -3.61 15.38
C ARG A 32 20.31 -2.19 14.98
N ILE A 33 19.01 -1.99 14.76
CA ILE A 33 18.42 -0.71 14.34
C ILE A 33 17.94 0.06 15.57
N THR A 34 18.26 1.34 15.63
CA THR A 34 17.88 2.29 16.69
C THR A 34 17.37 3.59 16.09
N PHE A 35 16.92 4.52 16.93
CA PHE A 35 16.61 5.90 16.50
C PHE A 35 17.79 6.82 16.82
N GLY A 36 18.26 7.52 15.80
CA GLY A 36 19.26 8.58 15.90
C GLY A 36 18.68 9.91 15.45
N SER A 37 18.98 10.99 16.16
CA SER A 37 18.58 12.35 15.77
C SER A 37 19.64 12.99 14.89
N THR A 38 19.21 13.60 13.79
CA THR A 38 20.09 14.41 12.92
C THR A 38 20.38 15.79 13.51
N THR A 39 19.57 16.24 14.47
CA THR A 39 19.66 17.52 15.17
C THR A 39 19.97 17.31 16.65
N LYS A 40 20.51 18.35 17.30
CA LYS A 40 20.88 18.31 18.73
C LYS A 40 19.67 18.50 19.63
N SER A 41 19.70 17.87 20.81
CA SER A 41 18.71 18.13 21.87
C SER A 41 18.91 19.52 22.46
N PHE A 42 17.83 20.29 22.59
CA PHE A 42 17.91 21.62 23.20
C PHE A 42 18.37 21.55 24.66
N GLY A 43 17.85 20.59 25.43
CA GLY A 43 18.16 20.41 26.85
C GLY A 43 19.53 19.76 27.14
N ASP A 44 20.12 19.04 26.19
CA ASP A 44 21.38 18.32 26.43
C ASP A 44 22.60 18.97 25.78
N GLN A 45 22.43 19.53 24.58
CA GLN A 45 23.53 19.75 23.64
C GLN A 45 23.54 21.15 23.00
N THR A 46 22.67 22.07 23.43
CA THR A 46 22.61 23.43 22.90
C THR A 46 22.62 24.50 23.98
N HIS A 47 22.77 25.77 23.57
CA HIS A 47 22.74 26.92 24.48
C HIS A 47 21.38 27.12 25.16
N TYR A 48 20.30 26.55 24.62
CA TYR A 48 18.96 26.57 25.22
C TYR A 48 18.85 25.81 26.54
N LYS A 49 19.87 25.01 26.92
CA LYS A 49 19.92 24.33 28.22
C LYS A 49 19.88 25.29 29.41
N LYS A 50 20.37 26.52 29.25
CA LYS A 50 20.40 27.53 30.31
C LYS A 50 19.76 28.80 29.79
N VAL A 51 18.75 29.28 30.50
CA VAL A 51 18.03 30.52 30.21
C VAL A 51 18.42 31.55 31.26
N GLN A 52 18.78 32.75 30.83
CA GLN A 52 19.10 33.88 31.73
C GLN A 52 17.81 34.62 32.09
N ILE A 53 17.68 35.01 33.36
CA ILE A 53 16.53 35.78 33.84
C ILE A 53 16.82 37.29 33.67
N PRO A 54 15.84 38.12 33.27
CA PRO A 54 14.44 37.78 33.02
C PRO A 54 14.22 37.06 31.69
N ALA A 55 13.33 36.06 31.70
CA ALA A 55 12.96 35.26 30.54
C ALA A 55 11.44 35.08 30.49
N ASP A 56 10.92 34.96 29.28
CA ASP A 56 9.52 34.64 29.03
C ASP A 56 9.31 33.13 28.85
N ASP A 57 8.04 32.71 28.85
CA ASP A 57 7.67 31.30 28.65
C ASP A 57 8.19 30.75 27.32
N SER A 58 8.30 31.59 26.29
CA SER A 58 8.79 31.17 24.96
C SER A 58 10.29 30.86 24.97
N ASN A 59 11.06 31.47 25.88
CA ASN A 59 12.48 31.17 26.08
C ASN A 59 12.70 29.84 26.81
N VAL A 60 11.69 29.31 27.51
CA VAL A 60 11.79 28.09 28.33
C VAL A 60 11.06 26.91 27.68
N LEU A 61 9.85 27.13 27.16
CA LEU A 61 8.97 26.11 26.57
C LEU A 61 9.26 25.93 25.07
N LEU A 62 10.43 25.40 24.76
CA LEU A 62 10.84 25.17 23.38
C LEU A 62 10.24 23.88 22.82
N ASN A 63 9.86 23.90 21.54
CA ASN A 63 9.49 22.70 20.81
C ASN A 63 10.64 21.67 20.81
N ASN A 64 10.31 20.39 20.75
CA ASN A 64 11.32 19.35 20.62
C ASN A 64 12.08 19.51 19.29
N GLY A 65 13.35 19.88 19.37
CA GLY A 65 14.21 20.09 18.20
C GLY A 65 14.80 18.83 17.58
N LEU A 66 14.52 17.63 18.10
CA LEU A 66 15.09 16.36 17.63
C LEU A 66 14.37 15.85 16.37
N SER A 67 15.15 15.48 15.36
CA SER A 67 14.66 14.87 14.12
C SER A 67 15.22 13.46 13.99
N PHE A 68 14.43 12.49 14.44
CA PHE A 68 14.82 11.09 14.47
C PHE A 68 14.72 10.40 13.10
N LYS A 69 15.72 9.57 12.80
CA LYS A 69 15.74 8.61 11.70
C LYS A 69 16.24 7.26 12.21
N LEU A 70 15.92 6.19 11.49
CA LEU A 70 16.48 4.88 11.79
C LEU A 70 17.99 4.88 11.53
N TYR A 71 18.74 4.32 12.46
CA TYR A 71 20.20 4.23 12.43
C TYR A 71 20.63 2.81 12.76
N ASP A 72 21.53 2.26 11.97
CA ASP A 72 22.12 0.95 12.19
C ASP A 72 23.40 1.08 13.01
N ARG A 73 23.36 0.61 14.27
CA ARG A 73 24.52 0.69 15.17
C ARG A 73 25.68 -0.20 14.72
N LYS A 74 25.37 -1.32 14.06
CA LYS A 74 26.37 -2.31 13.64
C LYS A 74 27.17 -1.79 12.46
N THR A 75 26.50 -1.23 11.45
CA THR A 75 27.16 -0.66 10.26
C THR A 75 27.53 0.82 10.43
N LYS A 76 27.08 1.47 11.51
CA LYS A 76 27.28 2.89 11.80
C LYS A 76 26.81 3.80 10.66
N SER A 77 25.63 3.51 10.13
CA SER A 77 25.04 4.25 9.02
C SER A 77 23.56 4.51 9.24
N TRP A 78 23.03 5.58 8.64
CA TRP A 78 21.59 5.79 8.59
C TRP A 78 20.93 4.63 7.84
N ALA A 79 19.86 4.06 8.41
CA ALA A 79 19.06 3.04 7.74
C ALA A 79 18.10 3.70 6.73
N ALA A 80 18.68 4.52 5.85
CA ALA A 80 17.99 5.22 4.78
C ALA A 80 18.15 4.44 3.48
N ARG A 81 17.02 4.10 2.86
CA ARG A 81 16.96 3.46 1.53
C ARG A 81 17.77 2.13 1.42
N PRO A 82 17.72 1.21 2.39
CA PRO A 82 18.57 0.01 2.41
C PRO A 82 18.33 -0.97 1.24
N PHE A 83 17.29 -0.75 0.43
CA PHE A 83 16.82 -1.68 -0.60
C PHE A 83 16.79 -1.08 -2.02
N LEU A 84 17.53 0.01 -2.29
CA LEU A 84 17.51 0.66 -3.62
C LEU A 84 17.83 -0.28 -4.81
N GLY A 85 18.53 -1.40 -4.56
CA GLY A 85 18.82 -2.44 -5.56
C GLY A 85 18.22 -3.82 -5.25
N SER A 86 17.42 -3.97 -4.19
CA SER A 86 16.84 -5.26 -3.81
C SER A 86 15.33 -5.12 -3.74
N THR A 87 14.63 -5.81 -4.64
CA THR A 87 13.17 -5.84 -4.64
C THR A 87 12.66 -7.26 -4.41
N ILE A 88 11.58 -7.37 -3.64
CA ILE A 88 10.81 -8.61 -3.50
C ILE A 88 9.56 -8.62 -4.37
N THR A 89 9.39 -7.63 -5.27
CA THR A 89 8.19 -7.49 -6.13
C THR A 89 7.85 -8.78 -6.85
N ASN A 90 8.84 -9.51 -7.38
CA ASN A 90 8.61 -10.77 -8.10
C ASN A 90 8.09 -11.89 -7.19
N PHE A 91 8.42 -11.88 -5.89
CA PHE A 91 7.87 -12.84 -4.91
C PHE A 91 6.49 -12.43 -4.42
N CYS A 92 6.14 -11.14 -4.55
CA CYS A 92 4.85 -10.58 -4.15
C CYS A 92 3.91 -10.33 -5.34
N THR A 93 4.22 -10.87 -6.52
CA THR A 93 3.37 -10.80 -7.71
C THR A 93 3.07 -12.23 -8.14
N PRO A 94 1.83 -12.73 -7.94
CA PRO A 94 1.50 -14.08 -8.34
C PRO A 94 1.64 -14.25 -9.86
N PRO A 95 2.35 -15.29 -10.34
CA PRO A 95 2.57 -15.48 -11.76
C PRO A 95 1.30 -15.99 -12.46
N ILE A 96 1.08 -15.55 -13.69
CA ILE A 96 0.08 -16.17 -14.57
C ILE A 96 0.71 -17.40 -15.23
N PRO A 97 0.02 -18.57 -15.25
CA PRO A 97 0.54 -19.77 -15.91
C PRO A 97 0.90 -19.53 -17.38
N ALA A 98 2.02 -20.10 -17.84
CA ALA A 98 2.46 -19.94 -19.23
C ALA A 98 1.48 -20.52 -20.27
N SER A 99 0.64 -21.48 -19.86
CA SER A 99 -0.43 -22.04 -20.68
C SER A 99 -1.65 -21.12 -20.81
N SER A 100 -1.72 -20.04 -20.03
CA SER A 100 -2.84 -19.10 -20.04
C SER A 100 -2.79 -18.17 -21.25
N PRO A 101 -3.96 -17.83 -21.85
CA PRO A 101 -4.10 -16.71 -22.79
C PRO A 101 -3.51 -15.38 -22.28
N TYR A 102 -3.50 -15.17 -20.96
CA TYR A 102 -3.04 -13.93 -20.33
C TYR A 102 -1.52 -13.89 -20.09
N SER A 103 -0.79 -14.98 -20.35
CA SER A 103 0.65 -15.08 -20.06
C SER A 103 1.47 -13.96 -20.72
N LYS A 104 1.14 -13.60 -21.97
CA LYS A 104 1.81 -12.54 -22.74
C LYS A 104 1.57 -11.14 -22.18
N ILE A 105 0.52 -10.96 -21.38
CA ILE A 105 0.11 -9.66 -20.81
C ILE A 105 0.26 -9.63 -19.29
N HIS A 106 1.00 -10.58 -18.72
CA HIS A 106 1.29 -10.67 -17.28
C HIS A 106 1.99 -9.41 -16.72
N SER A 107 2.70 -8.65 -17.57
CA SER A 107 3.34 -7.39 -17.17
C SER A 107 2.37 -6.37 -16.55
N PHE A 108 1.09 -6.37 -16.95
CA PHE A 108 0.06 -5.50 -16.37
C PHE A 108 -0.33 -5.91 -14.93
N VAL A 109 -0.04 -7.15 -14.52
CA VAL A 109 -0.12 -7.60 -13.11
C VAL A 109 1.14 -7.18 -12.33
N CYS A 110 2.29 -7.03 -12.97
CA CYS A 110 3.53 -6.72 -12.27
C CYS A 110 3.62 -5.25 -11.81
N GLY A 111 2.95 -4.33 -12.51
CA GLY A 111 3.10 -2.90 -12.26
C GLY A 111 1.85 -2.08 -12.54
N THR A 112 1.94 -0.81 -12.18
CA THR A 112 0.87 0.21 -12.35
C THR A 112 1.37 1.44 -13.10
N ARG A 113 2.56 1.36 -13.71
CA ARG A 113 3.25 2.51 -14.33
C ARG A 113 2.72 2.82 -15.72
N HIS A 114 2.04 1.87 -16.35
CA HIS A 114 1.43 2.05 -17.66
C HIS A 114 0.19 2.95 -17.55
N THR A 115 -0.11 3.62 -18.65
CA THR A 115 -1.24 4.53 -18.81
C THR A 115 -2.32 3.89 -19.68
N SER A 116 -3.56 4.36 -19.55
CA SER A 116 -4.66 3.91 -20.39
C SER A 116 -4.39 4.15 -21.88
N ASN A 117 -3.69 5.24 -22.22
CA ASN A 117 -3.31 5.52 -23.61
C ASN A 117 -2.30 4.51 -24.14
N GLU A 118 -1.31 4.10 -23.34
CA GLU A 118 -0.37 3.04 -23.72
C GLU A 118 -1.11 1.72 -23.97
N VAL A 119 -2.07 1.36 -23.10
CA VAL A 119 -2.92 0.17 -23.27
C VAL A 119 -3.72 0.24 -24.57
N ILE A 120 -4.37 1.36 -24.86
CA ILE A 120 -5.15 1.54 -26.10
C ILE A 120 -4.25 1.46 -27.33
N SER A 121 -3.08 2.11 -27.30
CA SER A 121 -2.14 2.08 -28.42
C SER A 121 -1.53 0.69 -28.64
N GLY A 122 -1.41 -0.11 -27.59
CA GLY A 122 -0.91 -1.48 -27.61
C GLY A 122 -1.96 -2.52 -28.02
N GLN A 123 -3.17 -2.12 -28.40
CA GLN A 123 -4.24 -3.06 -28.81
C GLN A 123 -3.82 -3.96 -29.98
N ALA A 124 -2.89 -3.51 -30.83
CA ALA A 124 -2.31 -4.32 -31.90
C ALA A 124 -1.52 -5.54 -31.39
N ASP A 125 -1.02 -5.48 -30.14
CA ASP A 125 -0.29 -6.55 -29.46
C ASP A 125 -1.21 -7.49 -28.66
N CYS A 126 -2.54 -7.35 -28.81
CA CYS A 126 -3.53 -8.21 -28.17
C CYS A 126 -3.28 -9.68 -28.52
N PRO A 127 -3.17 -10.59 -27.54
CA PRO A 127 -3.11 -12.02 -27.82
C PRO A 127 -4.33 -12.47 -28.63
N PRO A 128 -4.17 -13.33 -29.65
CA PRO A 128 -5.28 -13.78 -30.48
C PRO A 128 -6.31 -14.61 -29.71
N GLU A 129 -5.95 -15.13 -28.54
CA GLU A 129 -6.82 -15.87 -27.65
C GLU A 129 -7.77 -14.96 -26.83
N LEU A 130 -7.50 -13.65 -26.79
CA LEU A 130 -8.30 -12.66 -26.05
C LEU A 130 -9.08 -11.77 -27.01
N THR A 131 -10.28 -11.35 -26.59
CA THR A 131 -10.99 -10.31 -27.33
C THR A 131 -10.32 -8.95 -27.10
N PRO A 132 -10.41 -7.99 -28.04
CA PRO A 132 -9.87 -6.66 -27.82
C PRO A 132 -10.48 -5.95 -26.61
N HIS A 133 -11.75 -6.20 -26.31
CA HIS A 133 -12.42 -5.64 -25.11
C HIS A 133 -11.87 -6.23 -23.81
N GLU A 134 -11.64 -7.54 -23.78
CA GLU A 134 -11.06 -8.23 -22.63
C GLU A 134 -9.61 -7.82 -22.40
N TYR A 135 -8.82 -7.68 -23.47
CA TYR A 135 -7.46 -7.12 -23.39
C TYR A 135 -7.46 -5.72 -22.79
N LEU A 136 -8.29 -4.80 -23.32
CA LEU A 136 -8.35 -3.43 -22.85
C LEU A 136 -8.79 -3.35 -21.38
N ALA A 137 -9.77 -4.16 -20.97
CA ALA A 137 -10.22 -4.19 -19.58
C ALA A 137 -9.15 -4.75 -18.64
N PHE A 138 -8.49 -5.85 -19.03
CA PHE A 138 -7.45 -6.48 -18.22
C PHE A 138 -6.22 -5.60 -18.05
N ALA A 139 -5.68 -5.09 -19.17
CA ALA A 139 -4.53 -4.20 -19.16
C ALA A 139 -4.88 -2.84 -18.53
N GLY A 140 -6.10 -2.37 -18.77
CA GLY A 140 -6.64 -1.11 -18.27
C GLY A 140 -6.81 -1.06 -16.75
N LEU A 141 -7.20 -2.18 -16.10
CA LEU A 141 -7.57 -2.21 -14.67
C LEU A 141 -6.51 -1.66 -13.71
N ARG A 142 -5.23 -1.71 -14.10
CA ARG A 142 -4.10 -1.23 -13.30
C ARG A 142 -3.34 -0.08 -13.95
N SER A 143 -3.97 0.61 -14.89
CA SER A 143 -3.40 1.78 -15.57
C SER A 143 -3.36 2.97 -14.63
N GLY A 144 -2.21 3.18 -13.99
CA GLY A 144 -2.05 4.19 -12.97
C GLY A 144 -2.51 3.70 -11.60
N PRO A 145 -1.70 3.95 -10.55
CA PRO A 145 -1.94 3.34 -9.25
C PRO A 145 -3.18 3.85 -8.50
N ARG A 146 -3.58 5.11 -8.74
CA ARG A 146 -4.69 5.77 -8.05
C ARG A 146 -6.05 5.49 -8.67
N LEU A 147 -6.09 4.85 -9.85
CA LEU A 147 -7.34 4.57 -10.57
C LEU A 147 -7.83 3.14 -10.38
N GLN A 148 -7.00 2.25 -9.81
CA GLN A 148 -7.29 0.82 -9.69
C GLN A 148 -8.68 0.52 -9.10
N TRP A 149 -9.10 1.23 -8.06
CA TRP A 149 -10.42 1.01 -7.43
C TRP A 149 -11.57 1.50 -8.30
N LEU A 150 -11.39 2.64 -8.98
CA LEU A 150 -12.36 3.17 -9.93
C LEU A 150 -12.49 2.24 -11.15
N ASP A 151 -11.38 1.68 -11.62
CA ASP A 151 -11.36 0.70 -12.71
C ASP A 151 -12.02 -0.61 -12.28
N ILE A 152 -11.72 -1.13 -11.08
CA ILE A 152 -12.38 -2.33 -10.54
C ILE A 152 -13.89 -2.14 -10.53
N VAL A 153 -14.41 -1.06 -9.92
CA VAL A 153 -15.86 -0.87 -9.82
C VAL A 153 -16.50 -0.66 -11.19
N ARG A 154 -15.79 -0.03 -12.14
CA ARG A 154 -16.26 0.11 -13.53
C ARG A 154 -16.39 -1.23 -14.23
N GLU A 155 -15.46 -2.15 -14.04
CA GLU A 155 -15.47 -3.45 -14.73
C GLU A 155 -16.45 -4.45 -14.11
N LEU A 156 -16.83 -4.32 -12.83
CA LEU A 156 -17.78 -5.23 -12.17
C LEU A 156 -19.10 -5.45 -12.93
N PRO A 157 -19.82 -4.43 -13.42
CA PRO A 157 -21.06 -4.63 -14.18
C PRO A 157 -20.81 -5.11 -15.62
N LEU A 158 -19.63 -4.89 -16.18
CA LEU A 158 -19.34 -5.10 -17.60
C LEU A 158 -19.03 -6.57 -17.92
N PRO A 159 -19.36 -7.05 -19.13
CA PRO A 159 -19.01 -8.40 -19.57
C PRO A 159 -17.58 -8.49 -20.15
N SER A 160 -16.79 -7.43 -20.05
CA SER A 160 -15.43 -7.31 -20.60
C SER A 160 -14.43 -8.21 -19.89
N LEU A 161 -14.57 -8.40 -18.57
CA LEU A 161 -13.74 -9.30 -17.78
C LEU A 161 -14.52 -10.52 -17.33
N SER A 162 -13.92 -11.69 -17.54
CA SER A 162 -14.44 -12.94 -17.04
C SER A 162 -13.95 -13.18 -15.60
N PHE A 163 -14.78 -12.82 -14.61
CA PHE A 163 -14.43 -12.94 -13.19
C PHE A 163 -14.25 -14.40 -12.71
N CYS A 164 -14.69 -15.38 -13.50
CA CYS A 164 -14.47 -16.80 -13.23
C CYS A 164 -13.05 -17.29 -13.55
N ARG A 165 -12.19 -16.43 -14.13
CA ARG A 165 -10.80 -16.74 -14.48
C ARG A 165 -9.83 -16.43 -13.34
N ASP A 166 -8.95 -17.37 -13.01
CA ASP A 166 -7.91 -17.17 -11.99
C ASP A 166 -6.95 -16.03 -12.34
N GLU A 167 -6.75 -15.72 -13.63
CA GLU A 167 -5.90 -14.62 -14.07
C GLU A 167 -6.52 -13.25 -13.75
N VAL A 168 -7.84 -13.12 -13.93
CA VAL A 168 -8.60 -11.92 -13.54
C VAL A 168 -8.61 -11.79 -12.01
N HIS A 169 -8.84 -12.89 -11.30
CA HIS A 169 -8.71 -12.91 -9.83
C HIS A 169 -7.31 -12.49 -9.37
N THR A 170 -6.25 -12.95 -10.05
CA THR A 170 -4.86 -12.59 -9.76
C THR A 170 -4.61 -11.10 -9.98
N LEU A 171 -5.11 -10.53 -11.08
CA LEU A 171 -5.01 -9.11 -11.37
C LEU A 171 -5.69 -8.26 -10.28
N ILE A 172 -6.92 -8.62 -9.90
CA ILE A 172 -7.70 -7.91 -8.86
C ILE A 172 -7.06 -8.07 -7.49
N THR A 173 -6.59 -9.27 -7.15
CA THR A 173 -5.81 -9.54 -5.93
C THR A 173 -4.61 -8.60 -5.86
N GLN A 174 -3.86 -8.49 -6.95
CA GLN A 174 -2.69 -7.63 -6.99
C GLN A 174 -3.04 -6.15 -6.93
N ALA A 175 -4.18 -5.72 -7.47
CA ALA A 175 -4.68 -4.36 -7.30
C ALA A 175 -5.09 -4.06 -5.85
N ALA A 176 -5.81 -4.98 -5.21
CA ALA A 176 -6.30 -4.82 -3.84
C ALA A 176 -5.19 -4.86 -2.79
N TRP A 177 -4.12 -5.64 -3.01
CA TRP A 177 -3.05 -5.85 -2.03
C TRP A 177 -1.78 -5.04 -2.29
N HIS A 178 -1.63 -4.41 -3.45
CA HIS A 178 -0.53 -3.48 -3.69
C HIS A 178 -0.84 -2.14 -2.99
N LEU A 179 -0.30 -1.97 -1.78
CA LEU A 179 -0.62 -0.84 -0.89
C LEU A 179 -0.10 0.53 -1.37
N GLY A 180 0.90 0.55 -2.25
CA GLY A 180 1.54 1.79 -2.71
C GLY A 180 2.41 2.47 -1.63
N PRO A 181 2.89 3.68 -1.92
CA PRO A 181 3.63 4.50 -0.95
C PRO A 181 2.71 4.95 0.19
N LEU A 182 3.28 5.06 1.38
CA LEU A 182 2.64 5.67 2.54
C LEU A 182 3.11 7.13 2.61
N SER A 183 2.21 8.06 2.27
CA SER A 183 2.46 9.50 2.35
C SER A 183 1.63 10.06 3.51
N ASP A 184 2.27 10.68 4.50
CA ASP A 184 1.60 11.30 5.66
C ASP A 184 0.59 10.38 6.40
N GLY A 185 0.92 9.09 6.48
CA GLY A 185 0.06 8.08 7.11
C GLY A 185 -1.12 7.62 6.25
N VAL A 186 -1.29 8.16 5.04
CA VAL A 186 -2.34 7.82 4.09
C VAL A 186 -1.79 6.89 3.01
N ARG A 187 -2.58 5.87 2.68
CA ARG A 187 -2.32 4.98 1.53
C ARG A 187 -2.99 5.57 0.30
N GLU A 188 -2.29 6.41 -0.44
CA GLU A 188 -2.84 7.19 -1.56
C GLU A 188 -3.55 6.35 -2.62
N TRP A 189 -3.15 5.09 -2.80
CA TRP A 189 -3.73 4.19 -3.81
C TRP A 189 -5.05 3.56 -3.36
N HIS A 190 -5.42 3.74 -2.09
CA HIS A 190 -6.59 3.11 -1.45
C HIS A 190 -7.52 4.16 -0.83
N THR A 191 -7.32 5.44 -1.13
CA THR A 191 -8.10 6.54 -0.55
C THR A 191 -9.58 6.44 -0.89
N ASP A 192 -9.94 5.94 -2.08
CA ASP A 192 -11.34 5.77 -2.51
C ASP A 192 -12.15 4.87 -1.57
N LEU A 193 -11.52 3.83 -1.00
CA LEU A 193 -12.18 2.92 -0.06
C LEU A 193 -12.60 3.59 1.26
N GLY A 194 -12.01 4.74 1.59
CA GLY A 194 -12.39 5.55 2.74
C GLY A 194 -13.59 6.47 2.48
N ILE A 195 -14.02 6.60 1.22
CA ILE A 195 -15.12 7.48 0.82
C ILE A 195 -16.44 6.70 0.88
N SER A 196 -17.37 7.14 1.72
CA SER A 196 -18.63 6.40 1.93
C SER A 196 -19.43 6.18 0.65
N SER A 197 -19.54 7.20 -0.22
CA SER A 197 -20.27 7.05 -1.49
C SER A 197 -19.65 6.01 -2.41
N PHE A 198 -18.31 5.95 -2.47
CA PHE A 198 -17.60 4.93 -3.24
C PHE A 198 -17.84 3.54 -2.66
N GLY A 199 -17.78 3.38 -1.33
CA GLY A 199 -18.04 2.10 -0.68
C GLY A 199 -19.46 1.57 -0.96
N TRP A 200 -20.48 2.43 -0.97
CA TRP A 200 -21.83 2.05 -1.37
C TRP A 200 -21.92 1.63 -2.84
N THR A 201 -21.31 2.38 -3.75
CA THR A 201 -21.25 2.01 -5.18
C THR A 201 -20.56 0.66 -5.35
N LEU A 202 -19.42 0.44 -4.69
CA LEU A 202 -18.69 -0.82 -4.77
C LEU A 202 -19.52 -2.00 -4.28
N LEU A 203 -20.21 -1.87 -3.13
CA LEU A 203 -21.09 -2.91 -2.61
C LEU A 203 -22.26 -3.20 -3.56
N HIS A 204 -22.88 -2.16 -4.12
CA HIS A 204 -23.96 -2.33 -5.08
C HIS A 204 -23.53 -3.16 -6.31
N GLU A 205 -22.37 -2.83 -6.90
CA GLU A 205 -21.86 -3.56 -8.06
C GLU A 205 -21.46 -5.00 -7.73
N LEU A 206 -20.91 -5.24 -6.53
CA LEU A 206 -20.58 -6.58 -6.06
C LEU A 206 -21.83 -7.43 -5.78
N GLU A 207 -22.87 -6.85 -5.20
CA GLU A 207 -24.18 -7.49 -5.01
C GLU A 207 -24.80 -7.86 -6.37
N GLY A 208 -24.70 -6.95 -7.35
CA GLY A 208 -25.14 -7.21 -8.72
C GLY A 208 -24.33 -8.32 -9.41
N LEU A 209 -23.01 -8.41 -9.16
CA LEU A 209 -22.18 -9.51 -9.64
C LEU A 209 -22.58 -10.83 -8.98
N LEU A 210 -22.76 -10.86 -7.65
CA LEU A 210 -23.14 -12.06 -6.92
C LEU A 210 -24.52 -12.57 -7.35
N GLY A 211 -25.51 -11.69 -7.48
CA GLY A 211 -26.86 -12.06 -7.92
C GLY A 211 -26.90 -12.65 -9.33
N ARG A 212 -25.97 -12.28 -10.22
CA ARG A 212 -25.86 -12.88 -11.57
C ARG A 212 -25.34 -14.32 -11.55
N ILE A 213 -24.57 -14.68 -10.53
CA ILE A 213 -23.92 -16.01 -10.43
C ILE A 213 -24.58 -16.91 -9.38
N GLU A 214 -25.59 -16.43 -8.64
CA GLU A 214 -26.23 -17.16 -7.53
C GLU A 214 -26.72 -18.57 -7.92
N ALA A 215 -27.16 -18.76 -9.16
CA ALA A 215 -27.61 -20.06 -9.67
C ALA A 215 -26.47 -20.93 -10.27
N ASN A 216 -25.24 -20.43 -10.34
CA ASN A 216 -24.11 -21.06 -11.00
C ASN A 216 -22.95 -21.36 -10.02
N TRP A 217 -23.01 -22.53 -9.39
CA TRP A 217 -22.02 -23.00 -8.41
C TRP A 217 -20.59 -23.18 -8.98
N LEU A 218 -20.40 -23.15 -10.31
CA LEU A 218 -19.08 -23.22 -10.94
C LEU A 218 -18.29 -21.90 -10.84
N GLU A 219 -18.91 -20.84 -10.33
CA GLU A 219 -18.35 -19.49 -10.23
C GLU A 219 -17.52 -19.26 -8.95
N GLU A 220 -16.81 -20.30 -8.47
CA GLU A 220 -16.01 -20.25 -7.25
C GLU A 220 -14.99 -19.09 -7.27
N VAL A 221 -14.30 -18.89 -8.40
CA VAL A 221 -13.29 -17.83 -8.56
C VAL A 221 -13.93 -16.44 -8.47
N THR A 222 -15.14 -16.28 -8.99
CA THR A 222 -15.90 -15.02 -8.90
C THR A 222 -16.27 -14.74 -7.44
N ILE A 223 -16.75 -15.75 -6.69
CA ILE A 223 -17.07 -15.61 -5.26
C ILE A 223 -15.82 -15.26 -4.45
N ARG A 224 -14.68 -15.92 -4.70
CA ARG A 224 -13.38 -15.59 -4.09
C ARG A 224 -12.98 -14.13 -4.36
N THR A 225 -13.22 -13.64 -5.58
CA THR A 225 -12.93 -12.26 -5.97
C THR A 225 -13.83 -11.27 -5.23
N ILE A 226 -15.13 -11.55 -5.14
CA ILE A 226 -16.08 -10.74 -4.36
C ILE A 226 -15.66 -10.69 -2.89
N ALA A 227 -15.33 -11.84 -2.29
CA ALA A 227 -14.90 -11.91 -0.90
C ALA A 227 -13.61 -11.13 -0.64
N LEU A 228 -12.65 -11.19 -1.57
CA LEU A 228 -11.38 -10.45 -1.50
C LEU A 228 -11.60 -8.92 -1.55
N ILE A 229 -12.38 -8.45 -2.52
CA ILE A 229 -12.70 -7.02 -2.66
C ILE A 229 -13.44 -6.53 -1.40
N THR A 230 -14.46 -7.27 -0.95
CA THR A 230 -15.27 -6.92 0.21
C THR A 230 -14.44 -6.87 1.50
N SER A 231 -13.55 -7.84 1.69
CA SER A 231 -12.62 -7.88 2.84
C SER A 231 -11.67 -6.68 2.83
N ARG A 232 -11.23 -6.25 1.64
CA ARG A 232 -10.36 -5.09 1.50
C ARG A 232 -11.08 -3.78 1.82
N LEU A 233 -12.35 -3.65 1.42
CA LEU A 233 -13.22 -2.54 1.80
C LEU A 233 -13.42 -2.50 3.32
N LEU A 234 -13.77 -3.63 3.95
CA LEU A 234 -13.94 -3.76 5.40
C LEU A 234 -12.71 -3.31 6.20
N SER A 235 -11.52 -3.57 5.67
CA SER A 235 -10.25 -3.17 6.29
C SER A 235 -9.94 -1.68 6.19
N SER A 236 -10.67 -0.95 5.34
CA SER A 236 -10.34 0.43 4.95
C SER A 236 -11.45 1.43 5.30
N THR A 237 -12.71 1.00 5.32
CA THR A 237 -13.84 1.89 5.62
C THR A 237 -13.99 2.18 7.12
N GLY A 238 -14.30 3.44 7.44
CA GLY A 238 -14.71 3.85 8.78
C GLY A 238 -16.23 3.88 9.00
N ASP A 239 -17.02 3.68 7.94
CA ASP A 239 -18.49 3.83 7.97
C ASP A 239 -19.16 2.54 8.50
N PRO A 240 -19.88 2.60 9.63
CA PRO A 240 -20.50 1.42 10.23
C PRO A 240 -21.58 0.78 9.34
N ASN A 241 -22.28 1.56 8.51
CA ASN A 241 -23.34 1.03 7.64
C ASN A 241 -22.74 0.24 6.48
N ILE A 242 -21.65 0.75 5.90
CA ILE A 242 -20.91 0.05 4.85
C ILE A 242 -20.33 -1.24 5.40
N ARG A 243 -19.80 -1.23 6.63
CA ARG A 243 -19.30 -2.45 7.28
C ARG A 243 -20.39 -3.49 7.48
N GLN A 244 -21.55 -3.07 8.01
CA GLN A 244 -22.69 -3.96 8.19
C GLN A 244 -23.12 -4.59 6.86
N ARG A 245 -23.28 -3.77 5.82
CA ARG A 245 -23.66 -4.24 4.48
C ARG A 245 -22.62 -5.16 3.85
N ALA A 246 -21.34 -4.87 4.02
CA ALA A 246 -20.25 -5.73 3.56
C ALA A 246 -20.26 -7.11 4.26
N TYR A 247 -20.60 -7.18 5.56
CA TYR A 247 -20.78 -8.46 6.23
C TYR A 247 -21.99 -9.25 5.69
N GLU A 248 -23.10 -8.58 5.41
CA GLU A 248 -24.28 -9.19 4.78
C GLU A 248 -23.92 -9.77 3.40
N LEU A 249 -23.17 -9.03 2.59
CA LEU A 249 -22.68 -9.52 1.29
C LEU A 249 -21.78 -10.76 1.43
N LEU A 250 -20.86 -10.78 2.41
CA LEU A 250 -20.03 -11.96 2.67
C LEU A 250 -20.85 -13.16 3.12
N GLN A 251 -21.87 -12.95 3.96
CA GLN A 251 -22.79 -14.01 4.38
C GLN A 251 -23.59 -14.55 3.19
N TRP A 252 -24.08 -13.67 2.31
CA TRP A 252 -24.76 -14.09 1.07
C TRP A 252 -23.82 -14.90 0.18
N ALA A 253 -22.59 -14.42 -0.04
CA ALA A 253 -21.59 -15.12 -0.84
C ALA A 253 -21.30 -16.54 -0.31
N TRP A 254 -21.25 -16.72 1.01
CA TRP A 254 -21.08 -18.04 1.63
C TRP A 254 -22.28 -18.97 1.47
N SER A 255 -23.49 -18.44 1.31
CA SER A 255 -24.67 -19.29 1.09
C SER A 255 -24.78 -19.83 -0.33
N VAL A 256 -24.03 -19.25 -1.27
CA VAL A 256 -23.99 -19.65 -2.70
C VAL A 256 -22.93 -20.74 -2.96
N CYS A 257 -21.91 -20.86 -2.11
CA CYS A 257 -20.91 -21.94 -2.14
C CYS A 257 -21.40 -23.21 -1.44
#